data_AF-A0A1X0RYL2-F1
#
_entry.id   AF-A0A1X0RYL2-F1
#
_cell.length_a   1.000
_cell.length_b   1.000
_cell.length_c   1.000
_cell.angle_alpha   90.00
_cell.angle_beta   90.00
_cell.angle_gamma   90.00
#
_symmetry.space_group_name_H-M   'P 1'
#
loop_
_entity.id
_entity.type
_entity.pdbx_description
1 polymer ?
#
loop_
_entity_poly.entity_id
_entity_poly.type
_entity_poly.pdbx_seq_one_letter_code
_entity_poly.pdbx_strand_id
1 'polypeptide(L)'
;MSNIRMLSEKEEADGDVEVTWIDQERINEFSKYNAKIDDLEEEYEKLKKEKEYLDDVAMELELADEDEPVRYKIGDAFVHISVSEATEKIEKDSERLDLLIEE
;
A
#
# COMPACT_ATOMS: atom_id res chain seq x y z
N MET A 1 1.53 14.97 1.37
CA MET A 1 1.12 16.16 2.15
C MET A 1 -0.13 16.74 1.50
N SER A 2 -1.29 16.10 1.73
CA SER A 2 -2.58 16.65 1.28
C SER A 2 -2.97 17.80 2.20
N ASN A 3 -2.94 19.01 1.66
CA ASN A 3 -3.51 20.17 2.32
C ASN A 3 -5.03 19.99 2.36
N ILE A 4 -5.57 19.63 3.53
CA ILE A 4 -7.00 19.77 3.81
C ILE A 4 -7.31 21.26 3.80
N ARG A 5 -7.77 21.75 2.65
CA ARG A 5 -8.25 23.12 2.50
C ARG A 5 -9.67 23.15 3.03
N MET A 6 -9.81 23.33 4.35
CA MET A 6 -11.09 23.76 4.92
C MET A 6 -11.38 25.14 4.32
N LEU A 7 -12.36 25.21 3.43
CA LEU A 7 -12.86 26.47 2.91
C LEU A 7 -13.47 27.23 4.08
N SER A 8 -12.84 28.34 4.46
CA SER A 8 -13.41 29.30 5.41
C SER A 8 -14.55 30.06 4.73
N GLU A 9 -15.59 30.42 5.49
CA GLU A 9 -16.85 31.13 5.10
C GLU A 9 -16.71 32.42 4.26
N LYS A 10 -15.50 32.78 3.79
CA LYS A 10 -15.17 34.08 3.20
C LYS A 10 -14.77 34.06 1.73
N GLU A 11 -14.79 32.90 1.06
CA GLU A 11 -14.46 32.76 -0.37
C GLU A 11 -15.71 32.56 -1.28
N GLU A 12 -16.89 33.03 -0.86
CA GLU A 12 -18.12 33.05 -1.69
C GLU A 12 -18.15 34.25 -2.65
N ALA A 13 -17.41 34.19 -3.76
CA ALA A 13 -17.60 35.16 -4.84
C ALA A 13 -17.19 34.62 -6.22
N ASP A 14 -17.94 33.67 -6.77
CA ASP A 14 -18.41 33.73 -8.17
C ASP A 14 -19.40 32.58 -8.46
N GLY A 15 -20.69 32.90 -8.55
CA GLY A 15 -21.77 31.95 -8.81
C GLY A 15 -22.45 31.43 -7.54
N ASP A 16 -23.38 32.21 -7.01
CA ASP A 16 -24.05 32.00 -5.72
C ASP A 16 -25.02 30.79 -5.76
N VAL A 17 -24.44 29.59 -5.73
CA VAL A 17 -25.16 28.39 -5.31
C VAL A 17 -25.21 28.46 -3.79
N GLU A 18 -26.37 28.82 -3.24
CA GLU A 18 -26.57 28.85 -1.79
C GLU A 18 -26.26 27.46 -1.21
N VAL A 19 -25.14 27.33 -0.49
CA VAL A 19 -24.75 26.07 0.17
C VAL A 19 -25.39 26.06 1.56
N THR A 20 -26.30 25.12 1.80
CA THR A 20 -26.89 24.99 3.13
C THR A 20 -25.89 24.39 4.12
N TRP A 21 -26.09 24.63 5.42
CA TRP A 21 -25.27 23.99 6.47
C TRP A 21 -25.23 22.45 6.34
N ILE A 22 -26.33 21.84 5.89
CA ILE A 22 -26.45 20.40 5.65
C ILE A 22 -25.60 19.99 4.45
N ASP A 23 -25.53 20.82 3.40
CA ASP A 23 -24.66 20.57 2.26
C ASP A 23 -23.19 20.69 2.65
N GLN A 24 -22.82 21.65 3.50
CA GLN A 24 -21.45 21.75 4.00
C GLN A 24 -21.03 20.55 4.84
N GLU A 25 -21.93 20.01 5.67
CA GLU A 25 -21.69 18.77 6.42
C GLU A 25 -21.43 17.60 5.46
N ARG A 26 -22.26 17.45 4.42
CA ARG A 26 -22.09 16.43 3.38
C ARG A 26 -20.81 16.59 2.59
N ILE A 27 -20.43 17.82 2.23
CA ILE A 27 -19.16 18.12 1.53
C ILE A 27 -17.97 17.69 2.40
N ASN A 28 -18.04 17.96 3.71
CA ASN A 28 -16.99 17.57 4.65
C ASN A 28 -16.91 16.05 4.80
N GLU A 29 -18.04 15.35 4.90
CA GLU A 29 -18.08 13.89 4.92
C GLU A 29 -17.51 13.30 3.62
N PHE A 30 -17.95 13.82 2.47
CA PHE A 30 -17.44 13.41 1.17
C PHE A 30 -15.92 13.57 1.08
N SER A 31 -15.39 14.72 1.51
CA SER A 31 -13.95 15.00 1.50
C SER A 31 -13.17 14.04 2.40
N LYS A 32 -13.72 13.68 3.57
CA LYS A 32 -13.13 12.67 4.46
C LYS A 32 -13.12 11.28 3.84
N TYR A 33 -14.22 10.87 3.21
CA TYR A 33 -14.30 9.58 2.54
C TYR A 33 -13.36 9.51 1.34
N ASN A 34 -13.25 10.58 0.55
CA ASN A 34 -12.33 10.62 -0.58
C ASN A 34 -10.89 10.49 -0.12
N ALA A 35 -10.47 11.25 0.91
CA ALA A 35 -9.12 11.12 1.46
C ALA A 35 -8.85 9.70 1.97
N LYS A 36 -9.82 9.06 2.63
CA LYS A 36 -9.69 7.67 3.07
C LYS A 36 -9.56 6.69 1.91
N ILE A 37 -10.30 6.90 0.81
CA ILE A 37 -10.18 6.09 -0.40
C ILE A 37 -8.79 6.27 -1.00
N ASP A 38 -8.32 7.51 -1.16
CA ASP A 38 -7.00 7.81 -1.70
C ASP A 38 -5.90 7.12 -0.86
N ASP A 39 -6.00 7.16 0.48
CA ASP A 39 -5.05 6.50 1.39
C ASP A 39 -5.08 4.96 1.21
N LEU A 40 -6.27 4.37 1.11
CA LEU A 40 -6.43 2.91 0.91
C LEU A 40 -5.95 2.46 -0.48
N GLU A 41 -6.19 3.26 -1.52
CA GLU A 41 -5.68 2.99 -2.87
C GLU A 41 -4.14 3.04 -2.91
N GLU A 42 -3.53 4.00 -2.20
CA GLU A 42 -2.06 4.06 -2.09
C GLU A 42 -1.50 2.85 -1.33
N GLU A 43 -2.16 2.40 -0.27
CA GLU A 43 -1.78 1.20 0.48
C GLU A 43 -1.92 -0.06 -0.38
N TYR A 44 -3.04 -0.20 -1.09
CA TYR A 44 -3.29 -1.33 -1.99
C TYR A 44 -2.24 -1.44 -3.10
N GLU A 45 -1.90 -0.32 -3.75
CA GLU A 45 -0.88 -0.31 -4.80
C GLU A 45 0.52 -0.65 -4.25
N LYS A 46 0.83 -0.27 -3.00
CA LYS A 46 2.09 -0.69 -2.35
C LYS A 46 2.12 -2.19 -2.10
N LEU A 47 1.04 -2.76 -1.54
CA LEU A 47 0.95 -4.20 -1.27
C LEU A 47 1.05 -5.02 -2.57
N LYS A 48 0.35 -4.59 -3.63
CA LYS A 48 0.41 -5.23 -4.94
C LYS A 48 1.83 -5.22 -5.52
N LYS A 49 2.53 -4.10 -5.39
CA LYS A 49 3.92 -3.98 -5.84
C LYS A 49 4.88 -4.85 -5.01
N GLU A 50 4.67 -4.96 -3.70
CA GLU A 50 5.43 -5.87 -2.85
C GLU A 50 5.21 -7.34 -3.27
N LYS A 51 3.98 -7.70 -3.63
CA LYS A 51 3.65 -9.04 -4.15
C LYS A 51 4.37 -9.33 -5.47
N GLU A 52 4.33 -8.40 -6.42
CA GLU A 52 5.06 -8.53 -7.69
C GLU A 52 6.57 -8.75 -7.44
N TYR A 53 7.16 -8.05 -6.46
CA TYR A 53 8.55 -8.27 -6.09
C TYR A 53 8.82 -9.65 -5.48
N LEU A 54 7.90 -10.18 -4.66
CA LEU A 54 8.04 -11.54 -4.14
C LEU A 54 7.93 -12.58 -5.25
N ASP A 55 7.00 -12.40 -6.19
CA ASP A 55 6.83 -13.30 -7.34
C ASP A 55 8.09 -13.31 -8.23
N ASP A 56 8.68 -12.13 -8.50
CA ASP A 56 9.94 -12.01 -9.23
C ASP A 56 11.09 -12.73 -8.52
N VAL A 57 11.23 -12.53 -7.20
CA VAL A 57 12.27 -13.19 -6.40
C VAL A 57 12.04 -14.70 -6.33
N ALA A 58 10.79 -15.16 -6.26
CA ALA A 58 10.45 -16.58 -6.28
C ALA A 58 10.90 -17.22 -7.59
N MET A 59 10.60 -16.60 -8.74
CA MET A 59 11.04 -17.07 -10.05
C MET A 59 12.57 -17.11 -10.19
N GLU A 60 13.28 -16.12 -9.65
CA GLU A 60 14.75 -16.13 -9.64
C GLU A 60 15.31 -17.26 -8.74
N LEU A 61 14.67 -17.50 -7.59
CA LEU A 61 15.08 -18.53 -6.64
C LEU A 61 14.88 -19.95 -7.20
N GLU A 62 13.86 -20.17 -8.04
CA GLU A 62 13.66 -21.45 -8.74
C GLU A 62 14.82 -21.81 -9.68
N LEU A 63 15.59 -20.82 -10.16
CA LEU A 63 16.75 -21.01 -11.01
C LEU A 63 18.06 -21.15 -10.21
N ALA A 64 18.04 -20.95 -8.90
CA ALA A 64 19.21 -21.04 -8.05
C ALA A 64 19.64 -22.51 -7.84
N ASP A 65 20.95 -22.72 -7.66
CA ASP A 65 21.49 -24.03 -7.29
C ASP A 65 21.11 -24.34 -5.84
N GLU A 66 20.45 -25.49 -5.60
CA GLU A 66 19.99 -25.92 -4.27
C GLU A 66 21.16 -26.06 -3.27
N ASP A 67 22.38 -26.31 -3.76
CA ASP A 67 23.58 -26.47 -2.95
C ASP A 67 24.28 -25.13 -2.61
N GLU A 68 23.89 -24.01 -3.23
CA GLU A 68 24.46 -22.69 -2.96
C GLU A 68 23.56 -21.85 -2.03
N PRO A 69 24.06 -21.36 -0.88
CA PRO A 69 23.25 -20.57 0.02
C PRO A 69 23.00 -19.16 -0.52
N VAL A 70 21.77 -18.67 -0.33
CA VAL A 70 21.35 -17.34 -0.78
C VAL A 70 21.47 -16.30 0.33
N ARG A 71 21.68 -15.04 -0.06
CA ARG A 71 21.80 -13.93 0.89
C ARG A 71 20.42 -13.37 1.23
N TYR A 72 20.01 -13.54 2.47
CA TYR A 72 18.78 -13.00 3.03
C TYR A 72 19.06 -11.75 3.87
N LYS A 73 18.30 -10.68 3.63
CA LYS A 73 18.48 -9.39 4.30
C LYS A 73 17.65 -9.33 5.58
N ILE A 74 18.29 -9.00 6.71
CA ILE A 74 17.63 -8.74 8.00
C ILE A 74 18.10 -7.37 8.50
N GLY A 75 17.20 -6.38 8.46
CA GLY A 75 17.55 -5.00 8.76
C GLY A 75 18.66 -4.49 7.83
N ASP A 76 19.83 -4.20 8.39
CA ASP A 76 21.01 -3.71 7.64
C ASP A 76 22.06 -4.80 7.36
N ALA A 77 21.80 -6.05 7.76
CA ALA A 77 22.73 -7.16 7.60
C ALA A 77 22.22 -8.19 6.58
N PHE A 78 23.15 -8.95 5.99
CA PHE A 78 22.84 -10.11 5.16
C PHE A 78 23.35 -11.38 5.83
N VAL A 79 22.49 -12.39 5.88
CA VAL A 79 22.82 -13.74 6.34
C VAL A 79 22.65 -14.73 5.21
N HIS A 80 23.43 -15.81 5.24
CA HIS A 80 23.28 -16.89 4.27
C HIS A 80 22.25 -17.89 4.80
N ILE A 81 21.25 -18.20 3.99
CA ILE A 81 20.23 -19.22 4.28
C ILE A 81 20.18 -20.21 3.12
N SER A 82 19.64 -21.41 3.34
CA SER A 82 19.46 -22.34 2.22
C SER A 82 18.38 -21.84 1.26
N VAL A 83 18.43 -22.33 0.01
CA VAL A 83 17.37 -22.07 -0.98
C VAL A 83 16.01 -22.52 -0.43
N SER A 84 15.94 -23.69 0.19
CA SER A 84 14.70 -24.21 0.80
C SER A 84 14.14 -23.31 1.91
N GLU A 85 14.98 -22.76 2.79
CA GLU A 85 14.54 -21.83 3.83
C GLU A 85 14.08 -20.49 3.23
N ALA A 86 14.70 -20.05 2.12
CA ALA A 86 14.27 -18.86 1.41
C ALA A 86 12.90 -19.05 0.74
N THR A 87 12.67 -20.20 0.11
CA THR A 87 11.38 -20.53 -0.51
C THR A 87 10.24 -20.55 0.51
N GLU A 88 10.42 -21.23 1.65
CA GLU A 88 9.40 -21.28 2.70
C GLU A 88 9.06 -19.89 3.26
N LYS A 89 10.05 -18.99 3.33
CA LYS A 89 9.84 -17.60 3.75
C LYS A 89 9.06 -16.81 2.72
N ILE A 90 9.40 -16.93 1.44
CA ILE A 90 8.69 -16.25 0.35
C ILE A 90 7.24 -16.71 0.29
N GLU A 91 6.97 -18.00 0.43
CA GLU A 91 5.60 -18.54 0.48
C GLU A 91 4.79 -17.93 1.63
N LYS A 92 5.35 -17.89 2.85
CA LYS A 92 4.69 -17.27 4.01
C LYS A 92 4.43 -15.78 3.82
N ASP A 93 5.39 -15.05 3.24
CA ASP A 93 5.24 -13.63 2.99
C ASP A 93 4.21 -13.36 1.89
N SER A 94 4.12 -14.21 0.87
CA SER A 94 3.11 -14.14 -0.19
C SER A 94 1.71 -14.42 0.35
N GLU A 95 1.52 -15.47 1.16
CA GLU A 95 0.25 -15.75 1.85
C GLU A 95 -0.18 -14.59 2.75
N ARG A 96 0.77 -13.98 3.46
CA ARG A 96 0.50 -12.80 4.30
C ARG A 96 0.04 -11.61 3.46
N LEU A 97 0.68 -11.35 2.32
CA LEU A 97 0.27 -10.25 1.43
C LEU A 97 -1.09 -10.51 0.80
N ASP A 98 -1.40 -11.75 0.42
CA ASP A 98 -2.71 -12.11 -0.13
C ASP A 98 -3.84 -11.83 0.87
N LEU A 99 -3.64 -12.18 2.14
CA LEU A 99 -4.59 -11.85 3.20
C LEU A 99 -4.78 -10.34 3.39
N LEU A 100 -3.70 -9.55 3.27
CA LEU A 100 -3.76 -8.08 3.41
C LEU A 100 -4.39 -7.40 2.19
N ILE A 101 -4.28 -8.00 1.00
CA ILE A 101 -4.87 -7.48 -0.24
C ILE A 101 -6.38 -7.79 -0.30
N GLU A 102 -6.82 -8.90 0.30
CA GLU A 102 -8.23 -9.32 0.36
C GLU A 102 -9.04 -8.62 1.47
N GLU A 103 -8.40 -7.98 2.44
CA GLU A 103 -9.01 -7.24 3.56
C GLU A 103 -9.35 -5.78 3.21
#